data_AF-A0A7X1XC40-F1
#
_entry.id   AF-A0A7X1XC40-F1
#
_cell.length_a   1.000
_cell.length_b   1.000
_cell.length_c   1.000
_cell.angle_alpha   90.00
_cell.angle_beta   90.00
_cell.angle_gamma   90.00
#
_symmetry.space_group_name_H-M   'P 1'
#
loop_
_entity.id
_entity.type
_entity.pdbx_description
1 polymer ?
#
loop_
_entity_poly.entity_id
_entity_poly.type
_entity_poly.pdbx_seq_one_letter_code
_entity_poly.pdbx_strand_id
1 'polypeptide(L)'
;YQRVVSAYNEPDRKRGKKLMEEVINIITASDLPKALIEVKGLGETLKKYAESILAYFDRPGTSNGPTEAINGRLEHLRGTALGFRNLTNYIARCLLKSGGFRNQLHP
;
A
#
# COMPACT_ATOMS: atom_id res chain seq x y z
N TYR A 1 3.42 8.36 -12.84
CA TYR A 1 4.06 7.14 -12.30
C TYR A 1 5.56 7.29 -12.08
N GLN A 2 6.40 7.41 -13.13
CA GLN A 2 7.86 7.46 -13.00
C GLN A 2 8.39 8.55 -12.03
N ARG A 3 7.74 9.73 -12.02
CA ARG A 3 8.07 10.81 -11.07
C ARG A 3 7.85 10.45 -9.61
N VAL A 4 6.80 9.67 -9.30
CA VAL A 4 6.52 9.17 -7.94
C VAL A 4 7.61 8.21 -7.50
N VAL A 5 7.99 7.26 -8.36
CA VAL A 5 9.08 6.30 -8.09
C VAL A 5 10.39 7.04 -7.87
N SER A 6 10.71 8.02 -8.73
CA SER A 6 11.92 8.82 -8.62
C SER A 6 11.97 9.62 -7.30
N ALA A 7 10.84 10.19 -6.88
CA ALA A 7 10.76 10.92 -5.61
C ALA A 7 11.06 10.00 -4.41
N TYR A 8 10.47 8.80 -4.36
CA TYR A 8 10.71 7.84 -3.27
C TYR A 8 12.11 7.23 -3.26
N ASN A 9 12.74 7.07 -4.44
CA ASN A 9 14.08 6.52 -4.57
C ASN A 9 15.20 7.56 -4.46
N GLU A 10 14.88 8.85 -4.34
CA GLU A 10 15.86 9.92 -4.23
C GLU A 10 16.67 9.79 -2.92
N PRO A 11 18.01 9.70 -2.99
CA PRO A 11 18.85 9.58 -1.79
C PRO A 11 18.74 10.79 -0.84
N ASP A 12 18.60 11.99 -1.39
CA ASP A 12 18.33 13.18 -0.58
C ASP A 12 16.82 13.31 -0.30
N ARG A 13 16.42 13.03 0.94
CA ARG A 13 15.02 13.11 1.36
C ARG A 13 14.37 14.48 1.16
N LYS A 14 15.12 15.59 1.33
CA LYS A 14 14.55 16.93 1.11
C LYS A 14 14.22 17.13 -0.37
N ARG A 15 15.11 16.65 -1.25
CA ARG A 15 14.89 16.65 -2.69
C ARG A 15 13.75 15.72 -3.08
N GLY A 16 13.68 14.52 -2.51
CA GLY A 16 12.57 13.58 -2.70
C GLY A 16 11.22 14.17 -2.30
N LYS A 17 11.16 14.86 -1.15
CA LYS A 17 9.97 15.58 -0.69
C LYS A 17 9.51 16.62 -1.71
N LYS A 18 10.43 17.46 -2.18
CA LYS A 18 10.15 18.49 -3.19
C LYS A 18 9.65 17.87 -4.51
N LEU A 19 10.27 16.77 -4.97
CA LEU A 19 9.82 16.06 -6.16
C LEU A 19 8.39 15.50 -5.99
N MET A 20 8.05 15.02 -4.79
CA MET A 20 6.70 14.54 -4.49
C MET A 20 5.68 15.70 -4.45
N GLU A 21 6.04 16.83 -3.85
CA GLU A 21 5.22 18.05 -3.86
C GLU A 21 4.94 18.51 -5.28
N GLU A 22 5.95 18.54 -6.15
CA GLU A 22 5.79 18.88 -7.56
C GLU A 22 4.82 17.91 -8.27
N VAL A 23 4.93 16.61 -8.01
CA VAL A 23 3.98 15.62 -8.56
C VAL A 23 2.56 15.91 -8.12
N ILE A 24 2.34 16.14 -6.82
CA ILE A 24 1.01 16.45 -6.26
C ILE A 24 0.46 17.73 -6.88
N ASN A 25 1.28 18.78 -7.04
CA ASN A 25 0.86 20.04 -7.64
C ASN A 25 0.45 19.86 -9.11
N ILE A 26 1.20 19.10 -9.90
CA ILE A 26 0.90 18.87 -11.32
C ILE A 26 -0.44 18.15 -11.50
N ILE A 27 -0.70 17.11 -10.71
CA ILE A 27 -1.91 16.29 -10.87
C ILE A 27 -3.14 16.91 -10.19
N THR A 28 -2.96 17.97 -9.40
CA THR A 28 -4.04 18.72 -8.76
C THR A 28 -4.25 20.10 -9.39
N ALA A 29 -3.48 20.41 -10.44
CA ALA A 29 -3.53 21.69 -11.12
C ALA A 29 -4.94 21.94 -11.71
N SER A 30 -5.38 23.20 -11.62
CA SER A 30 -6.73 23.61 -12.04
C SER A 30 -6.93 23.53 -13.56
N ASP A 31 -5.86 23.57 -14.32
CA ASP A 31 -5.81 23.47 -15.78
C ASP A 31 -5.68 22.02 -16.28
N LEU A 32 -5.67 21.02 -15.39
CA LEU A 32 -5.66 19.61 -15.77
C LEU A 32 -6.87 19.29 -16.68
N PRO A 33 -6.67 18.70 -17.88
CA PRO A 33 -7.76 18.44 -18.80
C PRO A 33 -8.89 17.60 -18.18
N LYS A 34 -10.14 18.09 -18.33
CA LYS A 34 -11.34 17.43 -17.76
C LYS A 34 -11.54 15.99 -18.23
N ALA A 35 -11.01 15.63 -19.40
CA ALA A 35 -11.08 14.28 -19.95
C ALA A 35 -10.24 13.25 -19.16
N LEU A 36 -9.28 13.68 -18.36
CA LEU A 36 -8.41 12.81 -17.56
C LEU A 36 -9.06 12.44 -16.22
N ILE A 37 -10.23 11.81 -16.28
CA ILE A 37 -11.08 11.51 -15.11
C ILE A 37 -10.31 10.71 -14.05
N GLU A 38 -9.57 9.68 -14.46
CA GLU A 38 -8.79 8.83 -13.54
C GLU A 38 -7.65 9.61 -12.86
N VAL A 39 -6.95 10.47 -13.61
CA VAL A 39 -5.87 11.30 -13.06
C VAL A 39 -6.42 12.31 -12.07
N LYS A 40 -7.60 12.87 -12.35
CA LYS A 40 -8.28 13.79 -11.44
C LYS A 40 -8.68 13.11 -10.13
N GLY A 41 -9.27 11.91 -10.19
CA GLY A 41 -9.58 11.13 -8.99
C GLY A 41 -8.34 10.75 -8.18
N LEU A 42 -7.24 10.40 -8.86
CA LEU A 42 -5.94 10.19 -8.23
C LEU A 42 -5.42 11.48 -7.57
N GLY A 43 -5.53 12.62 -8.25
CA GLY A 43 -5.13 13.93 -7.73
C GLY A 43 -5.89 14.33 -6.47
N GLU A 44 -7.22 14.13 -6.45
CA GLU A 44 -8.04 14.36 -5.25
C GLU A 44 -7.59 13.52 -4.07
N THR A 45 -7.29 12.24 -4.31
CA THR A 45 -6.77 11.34 -3.27
C THR A 45 -5.40 11.80 -2.78
N LEU A 46 -4.47 12.10 -3.68
CA LEU A 46 -3.12 12.54 -3.32
C LEU A 46 -3.12 13.89 -2.60
N LYS A 47 -4.03 14.81 -2.96
CA LYS A 47 -4.24 16.07 -2.23
C LYS A 47 -4.74 15.84 -0.82
N LYS A 48 -5.75 14.98 -0.66
CA LYS A 48 -6.35 14.64 0.63
C LYS A 48 -5.31 14.05 1.60
N TYR A 49 -4.37 13.26 1.10
CA TYR A 49 -3.35 12.60 1.90
C TYR A 49 -1.95 13.25 1.79
N ALA A 50 -1.85 14.45 1.22
CA ALA A 50 -0.57 15.10 0.93
C ALA A 50 0.33 15.21 2.16
N GLU A 51 -0.23 15.63 3.31
CA GLU A 51 0.53 15.72 4.56
C GLU A 51 1.13 14.37 4.97
N SER A 52 0.33 13.31 4.93
CA SER A 52 0.77 11.95 5.28
C SER A 52 1.83 11.43 4.33
N ILE A 53 1.67 11.69 3.03
CA ILE A 53 2.61 11.29 1.99
C ILE A 53 3.94 12.01 2.16
N LEU A 54 3.91 13.33 2.36
CA LEU A 54 5.10 14.15 2.50
C LEU A 54 5.86 13.88 3.80
N ALA A 55 5.16 13.48 4.85
CA ALA A 55 5.76 13.07 6.12
C ALA A 55 6.63 11.80 6.00
N TYR A 56 6.50 11.01 4.92
CA TYR A 56 7.44 9.92 4.63
C TYR A 56 8.88 10.42 4.57
N PHE A 57 9.09 11.59 3.96
CA PHE A 57 10.43 12.15 3.73
C PHE A 57 11.06 12.76 4.98
N ASP A 58 10.27 12.99 6.03
CA ASP A 58 10.76 13.59 7.27
C ASP A 58 11.30 12.54 8.26
N ARG A 59 11.09 11.24 7.99
CA ARG A 59 11.46 10.15 8.90
C ARG A 59 12.54 9.23 8.32
N PRO A 60 13.56 8.85 9.12
CA PRO A 60 14.52 7.82 8.71
C PRO A 60 13.94 6.41 8.78
N GLY A 61 14.38 5.54 7.87
CA GLY A 61 14.21 4.08 7.99
C GLY A 61 12.80 3.54 7.71
N THR A 62 11.93 4.31 7.07
CA THR A 62 10.59 3.85 6.68
C THR A 62 10.65 2.96 5.44
N SER A 63 10.18 1.72 5.56
CA SER A 63 10.05 0.77 4.44
C SER A 63 8.67 0.12 4.44
N ASN A 64 8.16 -0.23 3.27
CA ASN A 64 6.91 -0.98 3.13
C ASN A 64 7.11 -2.51 3.29
N GLY A 65 8.36 -2.96 3.40
CA GLY A 65 8.73 -4.38 3.41
C GLY A 65 8.02 -5.21 4.47
N PRO A 66 7.93 -4.78 5.75
CA PRO A 66 7.18 -5.52 6.77
C PRO A 66 5.68 -5.66 6.45
N THR A 67 5.06 -4.59 5.94
CA THR A 67 3.66 -4.60 5.51
C THR A 67 3.45 -5.54 4.33
N GLU A 68 4.33 -5.47 3.34
CA GLU A 68 4.31 -6.34 2.15
C GLU A 68 4.54 -7.81 2.51
N ALA A 69 5.43 -8.08 3.45
CA ALA A 69 5.66 -9.43 3.95
C ALA A 69 4.39 -10.01 4.61
N ILE A 70 3.64 -9.21 5.35
CA ILE A 70 2.33 -9.63 5.91
C ILE A 70 1.31 -9.82 4.80
N ASN A 71 1.20 -8.89 3.86
CA ASN A 71 0.24 -8.99 2.74
C ASN A 71 0.49 -10.23 1.89
N GLY A 72 1.74 -10.55 1.54
CA GLY A 72 2.07 -11.76 0.79
C GLY A 72 1.67 -13.04 1.53
N ARG A 73 1.79 -13.06 2.87
CA ARG A 73 1.28 -14.18 3.68
C ARG A 73 -0.24 -14.27 3.66
N LEU A 74 -0.94 -13.12 3.74
CA LEU A 74 -2.40 -13.07 3.66
C LEU A 74 -2.91 -13.52 2.29
N GLU A 75 -2.25 -13.12 1.20
CA GLU A 75 -2.57 -13.55 -0.15
C GLU A 75 -2.41 -15.06 -0.32
N HIS A 76 -1.32 -15.62 0.20
CA HIS A 76 -1.11 -17.08 0.19
C HIS A 76 -2.18 -17.83 0.99
N LEU A 77 -2.56 -17.32 2.16
CA LEU A 77 -3.64 -17.89 2.98
C LEU A 77 -4.99 -17.81 2.26
N ARG A 78 -5.33 -16.66 1.67
CA ARG A 78 -6.54 -16.46 0.86
C ARG A 78 -6.59 -17.44 -0.31
N GLY A 79 -5.49 -17.64 -1.03
CA GLY A 79 -5.41 -18.63 -2.11
C GLY A 79 -5.64 -20.06 -1.63
N THR A 80 -5.12 -20.41 -0.45
CA THR A 80 -5.27 -21.76 0.14
C THR A 80 -6.69 -22.06 0.65
N ALA A 81 -7.42 -21.02 1.07
CA ALA A 81 -8.79 -21.12 1.56
C ALA A 81 -9.85 -20.73 0.50
N LEU A 82 -9.41 -20.46 -0.73
CA LEU A 82 -10.31 -20.12 -1.83
C LEU A 82 -11.30 -21.27 -2.09
N GLY A 83 -12.59 -20.95 -2.19
CA GLY A 83 -13.66 -21.93 -2.44
C GLY A 83 -14.50 -22.30 -1.21
N PHE A 84 -14.04 -22.02 0.01
CA PHE A 84 -14.88 -22.13 1.20
C PHE A 84 -15.84 -20.94 1.27
N ARG A 85 -17.13 -21.21 1.04
CA ARG A 85 -18.21 -20.20 1.13
C ARG A 85 -18.72 -19.97 2.56
N ASN A 86 -18.31 -20.82 3.50
CA ASN A 86 -18.65 -20.73 4.91
C ASN A 86 -17.44 -20.19 5.70
N LEU A 87 -17.66 -19.14 6.49
CA LEU A 87 -16.62 -18.46 7.27
C LEU A 87 -15.88 -19.40 8.23
N THR A 88 -16.59 -20.31 8.90
CA THR A 88 -16.00 -21.30 9.82
C THR A 88 -15.01 -22.19 9.08
N ASN A 89 -15.38 -22.71 7.92
CA ASN A 89 -14.50 -23.59 7.13
C ASN A 89 -13.32 -22.82 6.53
N TYR A 90 -13.55 -21.57 6.13
CA TYR A 90 -12.49 -20.66 5.67
C TYR A 90 -11.46 -20.38 6.77
N ILE A 91 -11.93 -20.08 7.99
CA ILE A 91 -11.06 -19.86 9.17
C ILE A 91 -10.31 -21.14 9.52
N ALA A 92 -10.99 -22.29 9.57
CA ALA A 92 -10.35 -23.57 9.84
C ALA A 92 -9.24 -23.87 8.81
N ARG A 93 -9.48 -23.65 7.51
CA ARG A 93 -8.46 -23.84 6.49
C ARG A 93 -7.26 -22.90 6.67
N CYS A 94 -7.51 -21.64 7.01
CA CYS A 94 -6.46 -20.65 7.30
C CYS A 94 -5.61 -21.07 8.51
N LEU A 95 -6.26 -21.50 9.61
CA LEU A 95 -5.58 -21.95 10.84
C LEU A 95 -4.74 -23.21 10.62
N LEU A 96 -5.24 -24.15 9.80
CA LEU A 96 -4.49 -25.35 9.44
C LEU A 96 -3.20 -25.02 8.70
N LYS A 97 -3.24 -24.03 7.81
CA LYS A 97 -2.07 -23.61 7.03
C LYS A 97 -1.09 -22.75 7.83
N SER A 98 -1.57 -21.93 8.75
CA SER A 98 -0.74 -21.05 9.58
C SER A 98 -0.21 -21.71 10.85
N GLY A 99 -0.63 -22.94 11.16
CA GLY A 99 -0.23 -23.67 12.36
C GLY A 99 -1.06 -23.33 13.61
N GLY A 100 -2.20 -22.65 13.45
CA GLY A 100 -3.10 -22.28 14.54
C GLY A 100 -3.75 -23.46 15.28
N PHE A 101 -3.68 -24.67 14.72
CA PHE A 101 -4.14 -25.90 15.38
C PHE A 101 -3.05 -26.65 16.16
N ARG A 102 -1.80 -26.18 16.19
CA ARG A 102 -0.70 -26.89 16.87
C ARG A 102 -1.03 -27.20 18.34
N ASN A 103 -1.60 -26.23 19.07
CA ASN A 103 -2.00 -26.41 20.48
C ASN A 103 -3.24 -27.30 20.68
N GLN A 104 -3.99 -27.61 19.61
CA GLN A 104 -5.20 -28.47 19.68
C GLN A 104 -4.95 -29.89 19.13
N LEU A 105 -3.93 -30.06 18.28
CA LEU A 105 -3.60 -31.34 17.64
C LEU A 105 -2.40 -32.05 18.28
N HIS A 106 -1.57 -31.32 19.04
CA HIS A 106 -0.46 -31.86 19.81
C HIS A 106 -0.49 -31.26 21.23
N PRO A 107 -1.09 -31.94 22.22
CA PRO A 107 -1.04 -31.54 23.62
C PRO A 107 0.36 -31.72 24.23
#